data_AF-A0A2D4F5V0-F1
#
_entry.id   AF-A0A2D4F5V0-F1
#
_cell.length_a   1.000
_cell.length_b   1.000
_cell.length_c   1.000
_cell.angle_alpha   90.00
_cell.angle_beta   90.00
_cell.angle_gamma   90.00
#
_symmetry.space_group_name_H-M   'P 1'
#
loop_
_entity.id
_entity.type
_entity.pdbx_description
1 polymer ?
#
loop_
_entity_poly.entity_id
_entity_poly.type
_entity_poly.pdbx_seq_one_letter_code
_entity_poly.pdbx_strand_id
1 'polypeptide(L)'
;MLLNIFAGVDLVLNSLSEEKLQASLRCLARHGRFLEIGKYDLSNNTPLGMALFLKNVAFHGILLDAIFEDKNEDWELVSNLLEEGIKNGVVKPLQTTLFNREDIEAAFRYMAQGKHIGKVVIQIHEEEKNSPRKETSLTPIPAISRTSCPPNKSYIITGGLGGFGLELAQWLVEREEKILVLTS
;
A
#
# COMPACT_ATOMS: atom_id res chain seq x y z
N MET A 1 22.88 -21.12 40.25
CA MET A 1 21.84 -20.14 39.89
C MET A 1 22.14 -19.66 38.48
N LEU A 2 21.74 -20.45 37.48
CA LEU A 2 22.03 -20.19 36.07
C LEU A 2 21.06 -19.12 35.56
N LEU A 3 21.60 -17.99 35.13
CA LEU A 3 20.85 -16.90 34.49
C LEU A 3 20.12 -17.42 33.24
N ASN A 4 18.81 -17.21 33.18
CA ASN A 4 18.03 -17.28 31.94
C ASN A 4 18.39 -16.05 31.09
N ILE A 5 19.41 -16.13 30.24
CA ILE A 5 19.93 -14.95 29.50
C ILE A 5 19.19 -14.72 28.16
N PHE A 6 18.23 -15.56 27.75
CA PHE A 6 17.49 -15.35 26.50
C PHE A 6 15.99 -15.42 26.73
N ALA A 7 15.40 -14.31 27.21
CA ALA A 7 13.96 -14.20 27.43
C ALA A 7 13.13 -14.05 26.13
N GLY A 8 13.79 -13.88 24.98
CA GLY A 8 13.12 -13.50 23.72
C GLY A 8 12.79 -12.01 23.70
N VAL A 9 11.95 -11.60 22.74
CA VAL A 9 11.44 -10.23 22.61
C VAL A 9 9.93 -10.18 22.84
N ASP A 10 9.44 -9.06 23.38
CA ASP A 10 8.02 -8.87 23.67
C ASP A 10 7.19 -8.62 22.41
N LEU A 11 7.77 -7.95 21.41
CA LEU A 11 7.13 -7.67 20.13
C LEU A 11 8.08 -7.98 18.99
N VAL A 12 7.53 -8.59 17.94
CA VAL A 12 8.22 -8.79 16.66
C VAL A 12 7.39 -8.11 15.58
N LEU A 13 7.98 -7.14 14.88
CA LEU A 13 7.41 -6.59 13.66
C LEU A 13 8.06 -7.30 12.46
N ASN A 14 7.33 -8.21 11.83
CA ASN A 14 7.85 -9.06 10.76
C ASN A 14 7.34 -8.62 9.38
N SER A 15 8.23 -8.60 8.41
CA SER A 15 7.94 -8.42 6.97
C SER A 15 8.65 -9.46 6.10
N LEU A 16 9.30 -10.45 6.72
CA LEU A 16 10.06 -11.50 6.05
C LEU A 16 9.19 -12.75 5.87
N SER A 17 9.50 -13.55 4.86
CA SER A 17 8.69 -14.71 4.50
C SER A 17 9.34 -16.07 4.82
N GLU A 18 8.53 -17.12 4.76
CA GLU A 18 8.95 -18.53 4.78
C GLU A 18 9.76 -18.90 6.04
N GLU A 19 10.96 -19.49 5.87
CA GLU A 19 11.81 -19.90 6.99
C GLU A 19 12.15 -18.73 7.93
N LYS A 20 12.25 -17.51 7.38
CA LYS A 20 12.54 -16.30 8.16
C LYS A 20 11.36 -15.92 9.05
N LEU A 21 10.13 -16.09 8.60
CA LEU A 21 8.93 -15.91 9.43
C LEU A 21 8.95 -16.90 10.61
N GLN A 22 9.24 -18.18 10.33
CA GLN A 22 9.34 -19.21 11.37
C GLN A 22 10.48 -18.91 12.36
N ALA A 23 11.60 -18.35 11.89
CA ALA A 23 12.69 -17.90 12.74
C ALA A 23 12.29 -16.71 13.63
N SER A 24 11.63 -15.71 13.05
CA SER A 24 11.08 -14.55 13.77
C SER A 24 10.14 -14.97 14.90
N LEU A 25 9.28 -15.96 14.68
CA LEU A 25 8.36 -16.48 15.71
C LEU A 25 9.09 -17.13 16.89
N ARG A 26 10.23 -17.78 16.66
CA ARG A 26 11.03 -18.40 17.73
C ARG A 26 11.66 -17.37 18.66
N CYS A 27 11.89 -16.14 18.17
CA CYS A 27 12.44 -15.03 18.95
C CYS A 27 11.44 -14.49 19.99
N LEU A 28 10.16 -14.85 19.90
CA LEU A 28 9.12 -14.28 20.76
C LEU A 28 9.17 -14.83 22.20
N ALA A 29 9.11 -13.90 23.16
CA ALA A 29 9.02 -14.18 24.60
C ALA A 29 7.65 -14.78 24.99
N ARG A 30 7.53 -15.26 26.23
CA ARG A 30 6.19 -15.59 26.80
C ARG A 30 5.36 -14.31 26.86
N HIS A 31 4.08 -14.39 26.51
CA HIS A 31 3.16 -13.25 26.40
C HIS A 31 3.50 -12.23 25.30
N GLY A 32 4.45 -12.55 24.42
CA GLY A 32 4.82 -11.66 23.32
C GLY A 32 3.74 -11.55 22.22
N ARG A 33 3.83 -10.48 21.42
CA ARG A 33 2.95 -10.19 20.30
C ARG A 33 3.72 -10.21 18.99
N PHE A 34 3.27 -11.01 18.05
CA PHE A 34 3.79 -11.07 16.70
C PHE A 34 2.94 -10.18 15.78
N LEU A 35 3.57 -9.21 15.13
CA LEU A 35 2.94 -8.24 14.22
C LEU A 35 3.41 -8.54 12.79
N GLU A 36 2.58 -9.20 12.00
CA GLU A 36 2.88 -9.56 10.61
C GLU A 36 2.38 -8.46 9.67
N ILE A 37 3.29 -7.78 8.98
CA ILE A 37 2.97 -6.79 7.94
C ILE A 37 3.25 -7.31 6.52
N GLY A 38 3.88 -8.47 6.39
CA GLY A 38 4.10 -9.16 5.12
C GLY A 38 2.83 -9.86 4.65
N LYS A 39 2.60 -9.84 3.32
CA LYS A 39 1.42 -10.49 2.71
C LYS A 39 1.71 -11.88 2.14
N TYR A 40 2.97 -12.22 1.89
CA TYR A 40 3.33 -13.44 1.15
C TYR A 40 2.84 -14.73 1.82
N ASP A 41 3.20 -14.97 3.08
CA ASP A 41 2.79 -16.18 3.80
C ASP A 41 1.30 -16.20 4.16
N LEU A 42 0.70 -15.04 4.42
CA LEU A 42 -0.74 -14.92 4.64
C LEU A 42 -1.52 -15.33 3.38
N SER A 43 -1.13 -14.82 2.21
CA SER A 43 -1.76 -15.16 0.93
C SER A 43 -1.56 -16.63 0.54
N ASN A 44 -0.42 -17.22 0.89
CA ASN A 44 -0.12 -18.63 0.59
C ASN A 44 -0.69 -19.61 1.62
N ASN A 45 -1.35 -19.12 2.67
CA ASN A 45 -1.84 -19.93 3.78
C ASN A 45 -0.74 -20.83 4.37
N THR A 46 0.46 -20.28 4.57
CA THR A 46 1.61 -21.02 5.10
C THR A 46 1.29 -21.59 6.49
N PRO A 47 1.62 -22.86 6.79
CA PRO A 47 1.35 -23.45 8.09
C PRO A 47 2.04 -22.71 9.25
N LEU A 48 1.27 -22.43 10.31
CA LEU A 48 1.75 -21.84 11.55
C LEU A 48 1.80 -22.87 12.68
N GLY A 49 2.95 -23.00 13.35
CA GLY A 49 3.13 -23.96 14.44
C GLY A 49 2.33 -23.60 15.69
N MET A 50 1.17 -24.22 15.91
CA MET A 50 0.27 -23.92 17.02
C MET A 50 0.88 -24.09 18.41
N ALA A 51 1.94 -24.90 18.56
CA ALA A 51 2.66 -25.06 19.82
C ALA A 51 3.23 -23.74 20.36
N LEU A 52 3.45 -22.73 19.51
CA LEU A 52 3.90 -21.39 19.92
C LEU A 52 2.91 -20.73 20.89
N PHE A 53 1.60 -20.95 20.72
CA PHE A 53 0.55 -20.37 21.56
C PHE A 53 0.58 -20.89 23.00
N LEU A 54 1.29 -21.99 23.30
CA LEU A 54 1.54 -22.44 24.67
C LEU A 54 2.38 -21.45 25.49
N LYS A 55 3.12 -20.56 24.82
CA LYS A 55 3.82 -19.43 25.46
C LYS A 55 2.89 -18.25 25.77
N ASN A 56 1.57 -18.40 25.54
CA ASN A 56 0.56 -17.37 25.68
C ASN A 56 0.84 -16.15 24.78
N VAL A 57 1.36 -16.39 23.59
CA VAL A 57 1.65 -15.35 22.59
C VAL A 57 0.40 -14.99 21.80
N ALA A 58 0.39 -13.81 21.19
CA ALA A 58 -0.65 -13.40 20.24
C ALA A 58 -0.03 -13.17 18.85
N PHE A 59 -0.77 -13.55 17.81
CA PHE A 59 -0.37 -13.34 16.41
C PHE A 59 -1.37 -12.38 15.75
N HIS A 60 -0.86 -11.29 15.19
CA HIS A 60 -1.65 -10.24 14.56
C HIS A 60 -1.23 -10.10 13.09
N GLY A 61 -2.14 -10.43 12.17
CA GLY A 61 -2.00 -10.07 10.76
C GLY A 61 -2.46 -8.62 10.58
N ILE A 62 -1.57 -7.75 10.12
CA ILE A 62 -1.83 -6.30 10.00
C ILE A 62 -1.90 -5.94 8.51
N LEU A 63 -3.11 -5.62 8.05
CA LEU A 63 -3.37 -5.13 6.71
C LEU A 63 -3.79 -3.66 6.79
N LEU A 64 -2.84 -2.76 6.55
CA LEU A 64 -3.12 -1.32 6.63
C LEU A 64 -4.15 -0.89 5.58
N ASP A 65 -4.20 -1.56 4.42
CA ASP A 65 -5.18 -1.27 3.36
C ASP A 65 -6.63 -1.45 3.84
N ALA A 66 -6.90 -2.46 4.69
CA ALA A 66 -8.24 -2.69 5.23
C ALA A 66 -8.68 -1.56 6.19
N ILE A 67 -7.73 -0.87 6.81
CA ILE A 67 -8.02 0.30 7.67
C ILE A 67 -8.33 1.54 6.82
N PHE A 68 -7.80 1.62 5.59
CA PHE A 68 -8.05 2.74 4.69
C PHE A 68 -9.36 2.64 3.92
N GLU A 69 -9.80 1.43 3.58
CA GLU A 69 -11.00 1.19 2.78
C GLU A 69 -12.29 1.47 3.57
N ASP A 70 -12.30 1.08 4.84
CA ASP A 70 -13.42 1.34 5.74
C ASP A 70 -13.18 2.64 6.50
N LYS A 71 -14.14 3.56 6.50
CA LYS A 71 -14.15 4.72 7.41
C LYS A 71 -14.37 4.23 8.85
N ASN A 72 -13.36 3.58 9.42
CA ASN A 72 -13.37 2.95 10.72
C ASN A 72 -12.67 3.86 11.76
N GLU A 73 -13.13 3.81 13.00
CA GLU A 73 -12.57 4.51 14.16
C GLU A 73 -11.06 4.22 14.35
N ASP A 74 -10.61 3.03 13.91
CA ASP A 74 -9.20 2.64 13.90
C ASP A 74 -8.32 3.60 13.07
N TRP A 75 -8.83 4.13 11.96
CA TRP A 75 -8.09 5.10 11.14
C TRP A 75 -7.91 6.42 11.87
N GLU A 76 -8.93 6.90 12.59
CA GLU A 76 -8.84 8.13 13.38
C GLU A 76 -7.76 8.00 14.46
N LEU A 77 -7.70 6.85 15.12
CA LEU A 77 -6.66 6.57 16.11
C LEU A 77 -5.25 6.60 15.49
N VAL A 78 -5.05 5.91 14.36
CA VAL A 78 -3.75 5.87 13.66
C VAL A 78 -3.34 7.27 13.17
N SER A 79 -4.29 8.04 12.63
CA SER A 79 -4.05 9.42 12.17
C SER A 79 -3.65 10.32 13.34
N ASN A 80 -4.33 10.22 14.48
CA ASN A 80 -4.00 10.99 15.68
C ASN A 80 -2.60 10.66 16.21
N LEU A 81 -2.22 9.38 16.25
CA LEU A 81 -0.87 8.94 16.64
C LEU A 81 0.21 9.49 15.69
N LEU A 82 -0.09 9.54 14.38
CA LEU A 82 0.81 10.13 13.39
C LEU A 82 0.99 11.63 13.62
N GLU A 83 -0.10 12.38 13.80
CA GLU A 83 -0.05 13.81 14.08
C GLU A 83 0.74 14.14 15.35
N GLU A 84 0.47 13.43 16.44
CA GLU A 84 1.18 13.59 17.70
C GLU A 84 2.67 13.22 17.55
N GLY A 85 2.96 12.11 16.86
CA GLY A 85 4.32 11.68 16.59
C GLY A 85 5.14 12.69 15.77
N ILE A 86 4.50 13.40 14.84
CA ILE A 86 5.12 14.50 14.09
C ILE A 86 5.36 15.69 15.03
N LYS A 87 4.34 16.13 15.78
CA LYS A 87 4.45 17.27 16.71
C LYS A 87 5.56 17.07 17.75
N ASN A 88 5.70 15.85 18.27
CA ASN A 88 6.70 15.49 19.27
C ASN A 88 8.07 15.12 18.68
N GLY A 89 8.21 15.14 17.34
CA GLY A 89 9.47 14.86 16.65
C GLY A 89 9.90 13.38 16.66
N VAL A 90 9.00 12.47 17.03
CA VAL A 90 9.22 11.01 16.94
C VAL A 90 9.23 10.58 15.49
N VAL A 91 8.28 11.08 14.70
CA VAL A 91 8.16 10.83 13.26
C VAL A 91 9.05 11.83 12.53
N LYS A 92 10.02 11.33 11.77
CA LYS A 92 10.95 12.12 10.98
C LYS A 92 10.97 11.65 9.53
N PRO A 93 11.24 12.53 8.55
CA PRO A 93 11.44 12.11 7.17
C PRO A 93 12.56 11.08 7.07
N LEU A 94 12.35 10.05 6.24
CA LEU A 94 13.37 9.07 5.91
C LEU A 94 14.34 9.65 4.88
N GLN A 95 15.53 9.06 4.78
CA GLN A 95 16.40 9.30 3.64
C GLN A 95 15.65 8.97 2.35
N THR A 96 15.70 9.88 1.37
CA THR A 96 15.02 9.73 0.09
C THR A 96 16.03 9.54 -1.04
N THR A 97 15.79 8.56 -1.90
CA THR A 97 16.45 8.46 -3.20
C THR A 97 15.49 9.01 -4.25
N LEU A 98 15.84 10.14 -4.85
CA LEU A 98 15.00 10.85 -5.81
C LEU A 98 15.30 10.38 -7.24
N PHE A 99 14.23 10.14 -7.98
CA PHE A 99 14.25 9.92 -9.42
C PHE A 99 13.35 10.97 -10.08
N ASN A 100 13.75 11.45 -11.25
CA ASN A 100 12.90 12.36 -12.02
C ASN A 100 11.72 11.59 -12.62
N ARG A 101 10.67 12.31 -13.01
CA ARG A 101 9.50 11.73 -13.69
C ARG A 101 9.84 10.99 -15.00
N GLU A 102 10.98 11.28 -15.63
CA GLU A 102 11.46 10.58 -16.82
C GLU A 102 12.09 9.21 -16.48
N ASP A 103 12.55 9.02 -15.24
CA ASP A 103 13.33 7.86 -14.79
C ASP A 103 12.51 6.82 -14.02
N ILE A 104 11.18 6.77 -14.26
CA ILE A 104 10.26 5.89 -13.53
C ILE A 104 10.71 4.42 -13.60
N GLU A 105 11.10 3.93 -14.78
CA GLU A 105 11.54 2.55 -14.94
C GLU A 105 12.81 2.25 -14.11
N ALA A 106 13.76 3.18 -14.11
CA ALA A 106 14.99 3.06 -13.33
C ALA A 106 14.68 3.05 -11.83
N ALA A 107 13.72 3.86 -11.37
CA ALA A 107 13.26 3.88 -9.98
C ALA A 107 12.72 2.50 -9.54
N PHE A 108 11.86 1.87 -10.35
CA PHE A 108 11.34 0.53 -10.07
C PHE A 108 12.46 -0.53 -10.08
N ARG A 109 13.36 -0.50 -11.05
CA ARG A 109 14.50 -1.44 -11.10
C ARG A 109 15.44 -1.27 -9.91
N TYR A 110 15.68 -0.03 -9.48
CA TYR A 110 16.49 0.28 -8.30
C TYR A 110 15.83 -0.25 -7.02
N MET A 111 14.52 -0.03 -6.86
CA MET A 111 13.75 -0.54 -5.73
C MET A 111 13.77 -2.06 -5.66
N ALA A 112 13.54 -2.74 -6.81
CA ALA A 112 13.46 -4.20 -6.90
C ALA A 112 14.77 -4.92 -6.50
N GLN A 113 15.92 -4.26 -6.62
CA GLN A 113 17.21 -4.82 -6.18
C GLN A 113 17.37 -4.87 -4.66
N GLY A 114 16.51 -4.19 -3.89
CA GLY A 114 16.57 -4.17 -2.43
C GLY A 114 17.81 -3.46 -1.84
N LYS A 115 18.54 -2.68 -2.64
CA LYS A 115 19.76 -1.96 -2.21
C LYS A 115 19.49 -0.56 -1.66
N HIS A 116 18.24 -0.12 -1.68
CA HIS A 116 17.85 1.22 -1.24
C HIS A 116 17.78 1.30 0.28
N ILE A 117 18.14 2.46 0.83
CA ILE A 117 17.94 2.79 2.24
C ILE A 117 16.92 3.94 2.29
N GLY A 118 15.87 3.77 3.07
CA GLY A 118 14.78 4.74 3.17
C GLY A 118 13.78 4.61 2.01
N LYS A 119 13.34 5.73 1.44
CA LYS A 119 12.24 5.77 0.46
C LYS A 119 12.75 6.12 -0.94
N VAL A 120 12.29 5.36 -1.95
CA VAL A 120 12.43 5.75 -3.37
C VAL A 120 11.25 6.66 -3.74
N VAL A 121 11.53 7.86 -4.23
CA VAL A 121 10.52 8.89 -4.52
C VAL A 121 10.70 9.40 -5.94
N ILE A 122 9.58 9.56 -6.65
CA ILE A 122 9.55 10.11 -8.00
C ILE A 122 9.12 11.57 -7.93
N GLN A 123 9.99 12.46 -8.37
CA GLN A 123 9.74 13.89 -8.39
C GLN A 123 8.96 14.26 -9.67
N ILE A 124 7.70 14.66 -9.49
CA ILE A 124 6.84 15.10 -10.60
C ILE A 124 7.06 16.59 -10.91
N HIS A 125 7.23 17.40 -9.86
CA HIS A 125 7.45 18.84 -9.97
C HIS A 125 8.59 19.27 -9.05
N GLU A 126 9.28 20.33 -9.43
CA GLU A 126 10.23 21.01 -8.54
C GLU A 126 9.48 21.79 -7.47
N GLU A 127 9.98 21.74 -6.24
CA GLU A 127 9.43 22.54 -5.14
C GLU A 127 9.85 24.00 -5.31
N GLU A 128 8.87 24.91 -5.39
CA GLU A 128 9.15 26.34 -5.47
C GLU A 128 9.73 26.84 -4.14
N LYS A 129 11.01 27.24 -4.15
CA LYS A 129 11.74 27.60 -2.94
C LYS A 129 11.27 28.88 -2.22
N ASN A 130 10.39 29.70 -2.81
CA ASN A 130 10.15 31.08 -2.36
C ASN A 130 8.69 31.59 -2.43
N SER A 131 7.66 30.74 -2.55
CA SER A 131 6.28 31.24 -2.57
C SER A 131 5.33 30.37 -1.72
N PRO A 132 4.60 30.94 -0.73
CA PRO A 132 3.58 30.21 0.00
C PRO A 132 2.35 30.15 -0.92
N ARG A 133 2.23 29.07 -1.70
CA ARG A 133 1.13 28.82 -2.66
C ARG A 133 1.00 29.90 -3.74
N LYS A 134 1.71 29.74 -4.86
CA LYS A 134 1.24 30.24 -6.16
C LYS A 134 0.91 29.08 -7.10
N GLU A 135 0.00 29.39 -8.01
CA GLU A 135 -0.69 28.52 -8.97
C GLU A 135 0.17 27.34 -9.45
N THR A 136 -0.37 26.12 -9.34
CA THR A 136 0.19 24.91 -9.96
C THR A 136 0.53 25.23 -11.41
N SER A 137 1.83 25.35 -11.72
CA SER A 137 2.28 25.47 -13.09
C SER A 137 1.82 24.21 -13.83
N LEU A 138 0.99 24.40 -14.86
CA LEU A 138 0.52 23.30 -15.71
C LEU A 138 1.72 22.83 -16.54
N THR A 139 2.51 21.90 -15.99
CA THR A 139 3.58 21.26 -16.76
C THR A 139 2.98 20.17 -17.65
N PRO A 140 3.12 20.26 -18.98
CA PRO A 140 2.64 19.19 -19.84
C PRO A 140 3.48 17.92 -19.59
N ILE A 141 2.77 16.82 -19.31
CA ILE A 141 3.37 15.50 -19.13
C ILE A 141 3.00 14.66 -20.37
N PRO A 142 3.98 14.12 -21.10
CA PRO A 142 3.69 13.19 -22.19
C PRO A 142 3.01 11.96 -21.61
N ALA A 143 1.81 11.66 -22.08
CA ALA A 143 1.01 10.53 -21.62
C ALA A 143 0.41 9.78 -22.80
N ILE A 144 0.27 8.46 -22.65
CA ILE A 144 -0.44 7.64 -23.62
C ILE A 144 -1.92 7.99 -23.54
N SER A 145 -2.51 8.37 -24.67
CA SER A 145 -3.94 8.68 -24.75
C SER A 145 -4.76 7.47 -24.31
N ARG A 146 -5.62 7.69 -23.30
CA ARG A 146 -6.63 6.73 -22.88
C ARG A 146 -7.99 7.40 -22.95
N THR A 147 -8.93 6.73 -23.60
CA THR A 147 -10.32 7.15 -23.64
C THR A 147 -10.91 7.01 -22.24
N SER A 148 -11.27 8.12 -21.61
CA SER A 148 -12.12 8.16 -20.42
C SER A 148 -13.49 8.71 -20.81
N CYS A 149 -14.51 8.25 -20.10
CA CYS A 149 -15.87 8.70 -20.30
C CYS A 149 -16.36 9.35 -19.02
N PRO A 150 -16.51 10.68 -19.01
CA PRO A 150 -16.96 11.39 -17.82
C PRO A 150 -18.30 10.83 -17.30
N PRO A 151 -18.47 10.71 -15.97
CA PRO A 151 -19.66 10.12 -15.36
C PRO A 151 -20.93 10.93 -15.60
N ASN A 152 -20.79 12.21 -15.97
CA ASN A 152 -21.89 13.13 -16.27
C ASN A 152 -22.35 13.12 -17.73
N LYS A 153 -21.91 12.15 -18.55
CA LYS A 153 -22.31 12.01 -19.96
C LYS A 153 -23.04 10.70 -20.21
N SER A 154 -23.94 10.71 -21.18
CA SER A 154 -24.60 9.51 -21.69
C SER A 154 -24.00 9.07 -23.02
N TYR A 155 -23.99 7.75 -23.26
CA TYR A 155 -23.47 7.14 -24.49
C TYR A 155 -24.55 6.28 -25.11
N ILE A 156 -24.88 6.56 -26.38
CA ILE A 156 -25.89 5.81 -27.14
C ILE A 156 -25.17 4.81 -28.04
N ILE A 157 -25.52 3.53 -27.93
CA ILE A 157 -25.04 2.46 -28.81
C ILE A 157 -26.23 1.93 -29.60
N THR A 158 -26.23 2.18 -30.91
CA THR A 158 -27.24 1.63 -31.81
C THR A 158 -26.92 0.18 -32.16
N GLY A 159 -27.92 -0.70 -32.14
CA GLY A 159 -27.69 -2.15 -32.21
C GLY A 159 -26.92 -2.69 -31.00
N GLY A 160 -27.02 -2.00 -29.86
CA GLY A 160 -26.26 -2.27 -28.63
C GLY A 160 -26.54 -3.63 -27.99
N LEU A 161 -27.66 -4.28 -28.35
CA LEU A 161 -27.99 -5.64 -27.88
C LEU A 161 -27.42 -6.75 -28.79
N GLY A 162 -26.74 -6.40 -29.89
CA GLY A 162 -26.01 -7.36 -30.72
C GLY A 162 -24.67 -7.77 -30.09
N GLY A 163 -24.02 -8.80 -30.62
CA GLY A 163 -22.77 -9.35 -30.07
C GLY A 163 -21.67 -8.29 -29.88
N PHE A 164 -21.35 -7.51 -30.92
CA PHE A 164 -20.37 -6.43 -30.81
C PHE A 164 -20.85 -5.26 -29.94
N GLY A 165 -22.15 -4.97 -29.95
CA GLY A 165 -22.74 -3.88 -29.17
C GLY A 165 -22.58 -4.08 -27.67
N LEU A 166 -22.73 -5.33 -27.21
CA LEU A 166 -22.52 -5.71 -25.82
C LEU A 166 -21.05 -5.64 -25.41
N GLU A 167 -20.12 -6.10 -26.27
CA GLU A 167 -18.68 -5.96 -26.02
C GLU A 167 -18.25 -4.49 -25.93
N LEU A 168 -18.80 -3.63 -26.81
CA LEU A 168 -18.56 -2.19 -26.75
C LEU A 168 -19.17 -1.56 -25.48
N ALA A 169 -20.37 -1.98 -25.09
CA ALA A 169 -21.01 -1.53 -23.85
C ALA A 169 -20.17 -1.91 -22.63
N GLN A 170 -19.69 -3.15 -22.54
CA GLN A 170 -18.79 -3.60 -21.48
C GLN A 170 -17.48 -2.82 -21.48
N TRP A 171 -16.84 -2.67 -22.64
CA TRP A 171 -15.61 -1.89 -22.80
C TRP A 171 -15.78 -0.43 -22.35
N LEU A 172 -16.98 0.14 -22.56
CA LEU A 172 -17.36 1.41 -21.97
C LEU A 172 -17.48 1.27 -20.45
N VAL A 173 -18.30 0.39 -19.88
CA VAL A 173 -18.45 0.28 -18.41
C VAL A 173 -17.12 0.12 -17.66
N GLU A 174 -16.15 -0.62 -18.20
CA GLU A 174 -14.81 -0.78 -17.60
C GLU A 174 -13.99 0.52 -17.49
N ARG A 175 -14.42 1.60 -18.17
CA ARG A 175 -13.77 2.92 -18.21
C ARG A 175 -14.57 3.98 -17.44
N GLU A 176 -15.09 3.65 -16.26
CA GLU A 176 -15.86 4.47 -15.27
C GLU A 176 -17.38 4.24 -15.26
N GLU A 177 -18.06 4.70 -14.19
CA GLU A 177 -19.53 4.63 -14.02
C GLU A 177 -20.24 5.46 -15.10
N LYS A 178 -21.21 4.86 -15.81
CA LYS A 178 -21.78 5.43 -17.04
C LYS A 178 -23.29 5.29 -17.15
N ILE A 179 -23.88 6.24 -17.86
CA ILE A 179 -25.25 6.17 -18.37
C ILE A 179 -25.18 5.64 -19.82
N LEU A 180 -25.55 4.37 -20.03
CA LEU A 180 -25.61 3.75 -21.35
C LEU A 180 -27.05 3.67 -21.87
N VAL A 181 -27.25 4.00 -23.14
CA VAL A 181 -28.52 3.84 -23.84
C VAL A 181 -28.28 2.87 -25.00
N LEU A 182 -28.81 1.66 -24.90
CA LEU A 182 -28.69 0.62 -25.93
C LEU A 182 -29.99 0.57 -26.73
N THR A 183 -29.90 0.76 -28.05
CA THR A 183 -31.05 0.53 -28.94
C THR A 183 -30.87 -0.78 -29.70
N SER A 184 -31.97 -1.42 -30.07
CA SER A 184 -32.00 -2.69 -30.81
C SER A 184 -32.68 -2.54 -32.16
#